data_AF-A0A7X8W7M4-F1
#
_entry.id   AF-A0A7X8W7M4-F1
#
_cell.length_a   1.000
_cell.length_b   1.000
_cell.length_c   1.000
_cell.angle_alpha   90.00
_cell.angle_beta   90.00
_cell.angle_gamma   90.00
#
_symmetry.space_group_name_H-M   'P 1'
#
loop_
_entity.id
_entity.type
_entity.pdbx_description
1 polymer ?
#
loop_
_entity_poly.entity_id
_entity_poly.type
_entity_poly.pdbx_seq_one_letter_code
_entity_poly.pdbx_strand_id
1 'polypeptide(L)'
;MNWQKYFKFFNYLDAEQADYFATPEKAKKAVSTYNRALKMLKDKNNGAEAIELMRTIADDYPMFPEPSHIYGISLAQNGNYEEALVYLKRVSLLDISDEMANMLQEQFVVINREIKIHKNNLSQINSQKKNTSKHKTSTALNNVLIKATDKQTSDLLSKSEINAINKKLGNENPIDLNEEIKKEKQISDRRFIITLISVATIIFLIFYFAIRPAILNSLGRQGQTEEQLQWLEKEITNRAKDDTEIDQLLKDYLSKFSDNE
;
A
#
# COMPACT_ATOMS: atom_id res chain seq x y z
N MET A 1 -7.41 -5.51 14.79
CA MET A 1 -6.29 -6.31 14.24
C MET A 1 -5.46 -6.84 15.40
N ASN A 2 -5.04 -8.11 15.40
CA ASN A 2 -4.13 -8.61 16.44
C ASN A 2 -2.67 -8.42 15.99
N TRP A 3 -2.11 -7.26 16.34
CA TRP A 3 -0.74 -6.87 15.99
C TRP A 3 0.33 -7.80 16.60
N GLN A 4 0.02 -8.46 17.72
CA GLN A 4 0.96 -9.37 18.41
C GLN A 4 1.29 -10.63 17.59
N LYS A 5 0.42 -11.01 16.64
CA LYS A 5 0.70 -12.12 15.70
C LYS A 5 2.01 -11.89 14.95
N TYR A 6 2.30 -10.64 14.60
CA TYR A 6 3.43 -10.30 13.74
C TYR A 6 4.79 -10.48 14.44
N PHE A 7 4.84 -10.42 15.77
CA PHE A 7 6.07 -10.64 16.54
C PHE A 7 6.65 -12.06 16.40
N LYS A 8 5.85 -13.03 15.96
CA LYS A 8 6.30 -14.41 15.75
C LYS A 8 7.19 -14.58 14.53
N PHE A 9 7.08 -13.69 13.55
CA PHE A 9 7.83 -13.77 12.30
C PHE A 9 9.22 -13.14 12.40
N PHE A 10 9.50 -12.40 13.47
CA PHE A 10 10.83 -11.87 13.72
C PHE A 10 11.69 -12.95 14.39
N ASN A 11 12.80 -13.26 13.75
CA ASN A 11 13.78 -14.24 14.20
C ASN A 11 14.97 -13.56 14.88
N TYR A 12 15.69 -14.34 15.68
CA TYR A 12 16.98 -13.87 16.18
C TYR A 12 17.96 -13.76 15.01
N LEU A 13 18.74 -12.69 15.00
CA LEU A 13 19.70 -12.40 13.95
C LEU A 13 21.12 -12.70 14.44
N ASP A 14 21.97 -13.18 13.54
CA ASP A 14 23.40 -13.26 13.81
C ASP A 14 24.09 -11.94 13.43
N ALA A 15 25.20 -11.62 14.10
CA ALA A 15 25.98 -10.42 13.82
C ALA A 15 26.62 -10.44 12.42
N GLU A 16 26.81 -11.62 11.84
CA GLU A 16 27.32 -11.80 10.48
C GLU A 16 26.25 -11.59 9.40
N GLN A 17 24.96 -11.66 9.77
CA GLN A 17 23.84 -11.39 8.86
C GLN A 17 23.49 -9.89 8.81
N ALA A 18 24.09 -9.10 9.70
CA ALA A 18 23.91 -7.66 9.86
C ALA A 18 24.93 -6.85 9.04
N ASP A 19 25.43 -7.41 7.95
CA ASP A 19 26.28 -6.68 7.04
C ASP A 19 25.44 -5.54 6.41
N TYR A 20 25.97 -4.32 6.49
CA TYR A 20 25.48 -3.11 5.82
C TYR A 20 24.53 -2.13 6.56
N PHE A 21 24.54 -2.06 7.89
CA PHE A 21 23.93 -0.88 8.58
C PHE A 21 24.88 -0.09 9.50
N ALA A 22 26.01 -0.66 9.92
CA ALA A 22 26.99 0.00 10.78
C ALA A 22 28.38 -0.66 10.71
N THR A 23 29.36 -0.06 11.38
CA THR A 23 30.66 -0.72 11.64
C THR A 23 30.46 -2.04 12.40
N PRO A 24 31.27 -3.10 12.18
CA PRO A 24 31.06 -4.42 12.76
C PRO A 24 30.81 -4.45 14.27
N GLU A 25 31.57 -3.66 15.05
CA GLU A 25 31.38 -3.58 16.51
C GLU A 25 30.02 -3.02 16.92
N LYS A 26 29.58 -1.95 16.23
CA LYS A 26 28.28 -1.33 16.46
C LYS A 26 27.14 -2.21 15.99
N ALA A 27 27.29 -2.86 14.83
CA ALA A 27 26.33 -3.82 14.31
C ALA A 27 26.12 -4.97 15.30
N LYS A 28 27.20 -5.58 15.81
CA LYS A 28 27.14 -6.63 16.83
C LYS A 28 26.41 -6.18 18.10
N LYS A 29 26.68 -4.96 18.59
CA LYS A 29 25.98 -4.40 19.76
C LYS A 29 24.49 -4.16 19.49
N ALA A 30 24.15 -3.63 18.31
CA ALA A 30 22.77 -3.38 17.90
C ALA A 30 21.99 -4.71 17.77
N VAL A 31 22.55 -5.71 17.10
CA VAL A 31 21.97 -7.06 16.98
C VAL A 31 21.78 -7.72 18.34
N SER A 32 22.77 -7.63 19.24
CA SER A 32 22.66 -8.16 20.60
C SER A 32 21.51 -7.49 21.38
N THR A 33 21.39 -6.16 21.26
CA THR A 33 20.33 -5.39 21.93
C THR A 33 18.96 -5.73 21.33
N TYR A 34 18.87 -5.87 20.01
CA TYR A 34 17.69 -6.32 19.29
C TYR A 34 17.24 -7.71 19.75
N ASN A 35 18.14 -8.70 19.76
CA ASN A 35 17.82 -10.06 20.17
C ASN A 35 17.35 -10.11 21.63
N ARG A 36 17.95 -9.31 22.51
CA ARG A 36 17.51 -9.18 23.91
C ARG A 36 16.09 -8.60 24.00
N ALA A 37 15.81 -7.51 23.30
CA ALA A 37 14.50 -6.88 23.29
C ALA A 37 13.44 -7.82 22.67
N LEU A 38 13.78 -8.53 21.59
CA LEU A 38 12.89 -9.52 20.97
C LEU A 38 12.54 -10.66 21.93
N LYS A 39 13.51 -11.14 22.70
CA LYS A 39 13.26 -12.13 23.76
C LYS A 39 12.29 -11.60 24.81
N MET A 40 12.49 -10.38 25.31
CA MET A 40 11.58 -9.74 26.28
C MET A 40 10.15 -9.64 25.74
N LEU A 41 9.98 -9.26 24.47
CA LEU A 41 8.67 -9.22 23.80
C LEU A 41 8.02 -10.61 23.70
N LYS A 42 8.78 -11.65 23.34
CA LYS A 42 8.28 -13.02 23.20
C LYS A 42 7.91 -13.64 24.56
N ASP A 43 8.73 -13.40 25.57
CA ASP A 43 8.52 -13.88 26.94
C ASP A 43 7.41 -13.09 27.67
N LYS A 44 6.86 -12.05 27.02
CA LYS A 44 5.87 -11.09 27.57
C LYS A 44 6.34 -10.44 28.88
N ASN A 45 7.65 -10.39 29.10
CA ASN A 45 8.26 -9.81 30.29
C ASN A 45 8.84 -8.44 29.92
N ASN A 46 8.48 -7.39 30.65
CA ASN A 46 8.94 -6.01 30.40
C ASN A 46 8.73 -5.52 28.95
N GLY A 47 7.55 -5.77 28.36
CA GLY A 47 7.26 -5.39 26.97
C GLY A 47 7.46 -3.90 26.67
N ALA A 48 7.15 -3.00 27.61
CA ALA A 48 7.36 -1.56 27.44
C ALA A 48 8.85 -1.19 27.32
N GLU A 49 9.70 -1.77 28.17
CA GLU A 49 11.16 -1.57 28.11
C GLU A 49 11.73 -2.11 26.79
N ALA A 50 11.22 -3.25 26.33
CA ALA A 50 11.64 -3.83 25.07
C ALA A 50 11.27 -2.95 23.86
N ILE A 51 10.08 -2.33 23.87
CA ILE A 51 9.68 -1.38 22.82
C ILE A 51 10.55 -0.12 22.83
N GLU A 52 10.92 0.40 24.01
CA GLU A 52 11.83 1.54 24.10
C GLU A 52 13.23 1.19 23.56
N LEU A 53 13.75 -0.01 23.85
CA LEU A 53 14.99 -0.49 23.24
C LEU A 53 14.88 -0.58 21.71
N MET A 54 13.75 -1.08 21.19
CA MET A 54 13.49 -1.14 19.74
C MET A 54 13.44 0.25 19.12
N ARG A 55 12.84 1.24 19.78
CA ARG A 55 12.84 2.64 19.33
C ARG A 55 14.26 3.17 19.20
N THR A 56 15.06 3.04 20.26
CA THR A 56 16.45 3.54 20.25
C THR A 56 17.25 2.94 19.10
N ILE A 57 17.14 1.63 18.87
CA ILE A 57 17.85 0.98 17.76
C ILE A 57 17.31 1.47 16.41
N ALA A 58 15.99 1.61 16.25
CA ALA A 58 15.37 2.07 15.01
C ALA A 58 15.78 3.50 14.63
N ASP A 59 16.02 4.36 15.63
CA ASP A 59 16.46 5.74 15.44
C ASP A 59 17.98 5.83 15.18
N ASP A 60 18.78 5.09 15.96
CA ASP A 60 20.24 5.08 15.84
C ASP A 60 20.71 4.36 14.56
N TYR A 61 19.96 3.35 14.10
CA TYR A 61 20.29 2.53 12.94
C TYR A 61 19.10 2.44 11.97
N PRO A 62 18.79 3.52 11.22
CA PRO A 62 17.64 3.56 10.29
C PRO A 62 17.70 2.53 9.16
N MET A 63 18.89 1.99 8.85
CA MET A 63 19.10 0.94 7.85
C MET A 63 18.93 -0.48 8.42
N PHE A 64 18.63 -0.63 9.71
CA PHE A 64 18.29 -1.90 10.33
C PHE A 64 16.76 -2.06 10.30
N PRO A 65 16.19 -2.88 9.39
CA PRO A 65 14.74 -2.89 9.14
C PRO A 65 13.92 -3.44 10.31
N GLU A 66 14.38 -4.48 10.99
CA GLU A 66 13.60 -5.23 11.98
C GLU A 66 13.19 -4.39 13.20
N PRO A 67 14.08 -3.62 13.85
CA PRO A 67 13.68 -2.73 14.95
C PRO A 67 12.65 -1.68 14.52
N SER A 68 12.84 -1.06 13.35
CA SER A 68 11.92 -0.07 12.80
C SER A 68 10.54 -0.69 12.52
N HIS A 69 10.51 -1.93 12.02
CA HIS A 69 9.27 -2.66 11.76
C HIS A 69 8.54 -2.98 13.06
N ILE A 70 9.22 -3.57 14.04
CA ILE A 70 8.65 -3.92 15.35
C ILE A 70 8.11 -2.67 16.07
N TYR A 71 8.89 -1.58 16.07
CA TYR A 71 8.47 -0.33 16.69
C TYR A 71 7.24 0.28 15.99
N GLY A 72 7.23 0.29 14.65
CA GLY A 72 6.07 0.72 13.86
C GLY A 72 4.79 -0.08 14.17
N ILE A 73 4.90 -1.40 14.31
CA ILE A 73 3.78 -2.26 14.73
C ILE A 73 3.29 -1.89 16.13
N SER A 74 4.20 -1.62 17.07
CA SER A 74 3.84 -1.22 18.44
C SER A 74 3.11 0.14 18.47
N LEU A 75 3.55 1.10 17.67
CA LEU A 75 2.86 2.39 17.51
C LEU A 75 1.45 2.19 16.95
N ALA A 76 1.29 1.35 15.92
CA ALA A 76 -0.02 1.04 15.35
C ALA A 76 -0.94 0.34 16.37
N GLN A 77 -0.39 -0.52 17.23
CA GLN A 77 -1.15 -1.16 18.30
C GLN A 77 -1.65 -0.14 19.34
N ASN A 78 -0.89 0.92 19.60
CA ASN A 78 -1.26 2.00 20.52
C ASN A 78 -2.18 3.06 19.88
N GLY A 79 -2.57 2.89 18.60
CA GLY A 79 -3.42 3.82 17.87
C GLY A 79 -2.67 5.01 17.25
N ASN A 80 -1.34 5.06 17.37
CA ASN A 80 -0.49 6.11 16.77
C ASN A 80 -0.20 5.77 15.30
N TYR A 81 -1.25 5.73 14.48
CA TYR A 81 -1.19 5.23 13.11
C TYR A 81 -0.32 6.08 12.18
N GLU A 82 -0.29 7.40 12.36
CA GLU A 82 0.52 8.29 11.50
C GLU A 82 2.01 8.09 11.72
N GLU A 83 2.47 8.02 12.97
CA GLU A 83 3.87 7.74 13.30
C GLU A 83 4.26 6.32 12.91
N ALA A 84 3.39 5.33 13.18
CA ALA A 84 3.61 3.95 12.76
C ALA A 84 3.93 3.87 11.26
N LEU A 85 3.16 4.59 10.45
CA LEU A 85 3.32 4.62 9.00
C LEU A 85 4.67 5.21 8.57
N VAL A 86 5.24 6.16 9.32
CA VAL A 86 6.57 6.71 9.03
C VAL A 86 7.66 5.64 9.18
N TYR A 87 7.66 4.92 10.30
CA TYR A 87 8.64 3.85 10.54
C TYR A 87 8.48 2.70 9.56
N LEU A 88 7.25 2.26 9.28
CA LEU A 88 7.01 1.18 8.33
C LEU A 88 7.38 1.58 6.90
N LYS A 89 7.14 2.84 6.50
CA LYS A 89 7.61 3.34 5.19
C LYS A 89 9.12 3.32 5.07
N ARG A 90 9.84 3.68 6.13
CA ARG A 90 11.31 3.58 6.13
C ARG A 90 11.76 2.16 5.82
N VAL A 91 11.14 1.16 6.46
CA VAL A 91 11.45 -0.26 6.20
C VAL A 91 11.17 -0.64 4.74
N SER A 92 10.08 -0.15 4.15
CA SER A 92 9.75 -0.44 2.74
C SER A 92 10.73 0.15 1.71
N LEU A 93 11.62 1.04 2.12
CA LEU A 93 12.66 1.62 1.26
C LEU A 93 13.98 0.84 1.32
N LEU A 94 14.10 -0.11 2.25
CA LEU A 94 15.29 -0.94 2.42
C LEU A 94 15.16 -2.21 1.59
N ASP A 95 16.30 -2.89 1.39
CA ASP A 95 16.31 -4.23 0.82
C ASP A 95 15.79 -5.22 1.88
N ILE A 96 14.57 -5.70 1.69
CA ILE A 96 13.84 -6.55 2.63
C ILE A 96 13.36 -7.81 1.93
N SER A 97 13.17 -8.88 2.69
CA SER A 97 12.66 -10.14 2.14
C SER A 97 11.22 -9.99 1.63
N ASP A 98 10.84 -10.83 0.66
CA ASP A 98 9.47 -10.89 0.14
C ASP A 98 8.43 -11.13 1.25
N GLU A 99 8.78 -11.93 2.26
CA GLU A 99 7.92 -12.18 3.42
C GLU A 99 7.67 -10.89 4.23
N MET A 100 8.73 -10.11 4.49
CA MET A 100 8.61 -8.83 5.20
C MET A 100 7.85 -7.79 4.36
N ALA A 101 8.08 -7.76 3.05
CA ALA A 101 7.37 -6.87 2.13
C ALA A 101 5.86 -7.15 2.08
N ASN A 102 5.47 -8.43 1.98
CA ASN A 102 4.07 -8.85 2.03
C ASN A 102 3.41 -8.45 3.34
N MET A 103 4.12 -8.65 4.46
CA MET A 103 3.64 -8.24 5.78
C MET A 103 3.42 -6.72 5.86
N LEU A 104 4.38 -5.91 5.40
CA LEU A 104 4.23 -4.46 5.38
C LEU A 104 3.03 -4.01 4.54
N GLN A 105 2.77 -4.67 3.41
CA GLN A 105 1.63 -4.33 2.56
C GLN A 105 0.30 -4.55 3.29
N GLU A 106 0.12 -5.68 3.99
CA GLU A 106 -1.05 -5.92 4.83
C GLU A 106 -1.22 -4.81 5.90
N GLN A 107 -0.11 -4.47 6.56
CA GLN A 107 -0.10 -3.48 7.64
C GLN A 107 -0.44 -2.08 7.13
N PHE A 108 0.09 -1.68 5.96
CA PHE A 108 -0.24 -0.41 5.33
C PHE A 108 -1.73 -0.29 4.97
N VAL A 109 -2.36 -1.35 4.48
CA VAL A 109 -3.79 -1.33 4.16
C VAL A 109 -4.60 -1.04 5.43
N VAL A 110 -4.28 -1.72 6.53
CA VAL A 110 -4.98 -1.53 7.81
C VAL A 110 -4.73 -0.14 8.38
N ILE A 111 -3.47 0.30 8.47
CA ILE A 111 -3.09 1.60 9.04
C ILE A 111 -3.72 2.75 8.24
N ASN A 112 -3.65 2.72 6.90
CA ASN A 112 -4.27 3.75 6.06
C ASN A 112 -5.80 3.81 6.21
N ARG A 113 -6.45 2.65 6.38
CA ARG A 113 -7.88 2.60 6.65
C ARG A 113 -8.21 3.28 7.98
N GLU A 114 -7.48 2.99 9.04
CA GLU A 114 -7.70 3.59 10.36
C GLU A 114 -7.46 5.09 10.35
N ILE A 115 -6.38 5.57 9.70
CA ILE A 115 -6.11 7.01 9.52
C ILE A 115 -7.30 7.70 8.83
N LYS A 116 -7.82 7.09 7.75
CA LYS A 116 -8.97 7.65 7.03
C LYS A 116 -10.23 7.73 7.90
N ILE A 117 -10.49 6.71 8.70
CA ILE A 117 -11.63 6.68 9.63
C ILE A 117 -11.48 7.81 10.67
N HIS A 118 -10.32 7.93 11.32
CA HIS A 118 -10.07 8.98 12.30
C HIS A 118 -10.23 10.38 11.70
N LYS A 119 -9.69 10.62 10.50
CA LYS A 119 -9.80 11.91 9.81
C LYS A 119 -11.24 12.27 9.44
N ASN A 120 -12.03 11.29 9.01
CA ASN A 120 -13.45 11.48 8.70
C ASN A 120 -14.26 11.82 9.97
N ASN A 121 -14.01 11.12 11.07
CA ASN A 121 -14.67 11.38 12.35
C ASN A 121 -14.36 12.79 12.88
N LEU A 122 -13.09 13.22 12.82
CA LEU A 122 -12.68 14.58 13.18
C LEU A 122 -13.38 15.65 12.33
N SER A 123 -13.51 15.40 11.03
CA SER A 123 -14.20 16.31 10.10
C SER A 123 -15.70 16.44 10.39
N GLN A 124 -16.35 15.35 10.78
CA GLN A 124 -17.76 15.34 11.18
C GLN A 124 -17.98 16.10 12.49
N ILE A 125 -17.14 15.88 13.51
CA ILE A 125 -17.21 16.60 14.80
C ILE A 125 -17.04 18.12 14.57
N ASN A 126 -16.07 18.51 13.76
CA ASN A 126 -15.83 19.93 13.46
C ASN A 126 -16.99 20.58 12.68
N SER A 127 -17.65 19.83 11.80
CA SER A 127 -18.83 20.30 11.06
C SER A 127 -20.05 20.48 11.97
N GLN A 128 -20.26 19.56 12.92
CA GLN A 128 -21.32 19.66 13.93
C GLN A 128 -21.10 20.82 14.92
N LYS A 129 -19.85 21.06 15.35
CA LYS A 129 -19.50 22.19 16.22
C LYS A 129 -19.71 23.55 15.54
N LYS A 130 -19.44 23.66 14.23
CA LYS A 130 -19.71 24.88 13.46
C LYS A 130 -21.21 25.14 13.30
N ASN A 131 -22.02 24.10 13.07
CA ASN A 131 -23.48 24.25 12.93
C ASN A 131 -24.18 24.62 14.23
N THR A 132 -23.72 24.11 15.38
CA THR A 132 -24.27 24.50 16.70
C THR A 132 -23.88 25.93 17.10
N SER A 133 -22.72 26.44 16.69
CA SER A 133 -22.34 27.83 16.92
C SER A 133 -23.16 28.84 16.11
N LYS A 134 -23.51 28.52 14.86
CA LYS A 134 -24.35 29.38 13.99
C LYS A 134 -25.79 29.49 14.46
N HIS A 135 -26.35 28.43 15.06
CA HIS A 135 -27.72 28.49 15.60
C HIS A 135 -27.83 29.36 16.87
N LYS A 136 -26.76 29.47 17.68
CA LYS A 136 -26.76 30.34 18.87
C LYS A 136 -26.68 31.84 18.54
N THR A 137 -26.00 32.22 17.46
CA THR A 137 -25.93 33.64 17.04
C THR A 137 -27.17 34.08 16.26
N SER A 138 -27.83 33.17 15.54
CA SER A 138 -29.07 33.48 14.80
C SER A 138 -30.29 33.71 15.71
N THR A 139 -30.37 33.05 16.87
CA THR A 139 -31.47 33.28 17.83
C THR A 139 -31.28 34.55 18.66
N ALA A 140 -30.04 34.99 18.90
CA ALA A 140 -29.76 36.24 19.62
C ALA A 140 -30.04 37.50 18.77
N LEU A 141 -29.86 37.44 17.45
CA LEU A 141 -30.07 38.59 16.55
C LEU A 141 -31.52 38.78 16.09
N ASN A 142 -32.34 37.72 16.10
CA ASN A 142 -33.74 37.81 15.68
C ASN A 142 -34.67 38.48 16.72
N ASN A 143 -34.19 38.74 17.94
CA ASN A 143 -34.95 39.46 18.98
C ASN A 143 -34.56 40.94 19.13
N VAL A 144 -33.63 41.48 18.32
CA VAL A 144 -33.11 42.85 18.48
C VAL A 144 -33.43 43.79 17.30
N LEU A 145 -33.95 43.29 16.18
CA LEU A 145 -34.26 44.15 15.03
C LEU A 145 -35.74 44.10 14.67
N ILE A 146 -36.54 44.79 15.47
CA ILE A 146 -37.82 45.33 15.03
C ILE A 146 -37.68 46.86 15.06
N LYS A 147 -38.04 47.49 13.94
CA LYS A 147 -38.33 48.92 13.73
C LYS A 147 -37.22 49.73 13.06
N ALA A 148 -37.32 49.83 11.73
CA ALA A 148 -37.41 51.12 11.04
C ALA A 148 -37.96 50.91 9.62
N THR A 149 -39.13 51.50 9.36
CA THR A 149 -39.62 51.82 8.02
C THR A 149 -39.02 53.16 7.62
N ASP A 150 -38.38 53.27 6.46
CA ASP A 150 -38.70 54.37 5.54
C ASP A 150 -38.18 54.16 4.11
N LYS A 151 -38.82 54.91 3.23
CA LYS A 151 -38.85 54.89 1.77
C LYS A 151 -37.53 55.21 1.02
N GLN A 152 -37.32 54.42 -0.04
CA GLN A 152 -37.20 54.87 -1.44
C GLN A 152 -36.02 55.78 -1.84
N THR A 153 -35.04 55.25 -2.59
CA THR A 153 -34.71 55.68 -3.98
C THR A 153 -33.61 54.81 -4.60
N SER A 154 -33.65 54.77 -5.92
CA SER A 154 -32.95 53.96 -6.92
C SER A 154 -31.44 54.17 -6.99
N ASP A 155 -30.68 53.07 -7.06
CA ASP A 155 -30.02 52.67 -8.30
C ASP A 155 -29.62 51.19 -8.22
N LEU A 156 -30.09 50.39 -9.17
CA LEU A 156 -29.87 48.95 -9.24
C LEU A 156 -28.43 48.68 -9.72
N LEU A 157 -27.47 48.76 -8.81
CA LEU A 157 -26.16 48.14 -9.01
C LEU A 157 -26.39 46.64 -9.24
N SER A 158 -25.87 46.13 -10.35
CA SER A 158 -25.97 44.71 -10.68
C SER A 158 -25.34 43.88 -9.56
N LYS A 159 -25.89 42.69 -9.28
CA LYS A 159 -25.32 41.76 -8.28
C LYS A 159 -23.82 41.51 -8.52
N SER A 160 -23.34 41.64 -9.76
CA SER A 160 -21.93 41.57 -10.12
C SER A 160 -21.10 42.78 -9.65
N GLU A 161 -21.66 43.99 -9.69
CA GLU A 161 -20.99 45.21 -9.24
C GLU A 161 -20.92 45.27 -7.72
N ILE A 162 -21.99 44.83 -7.04
CA ILE A 162 -22.01 44.67 -5.58
C ILE A 162 -20.95 43.65 -5.14
N ASN A 163 -20.80 42.54 -5.87
CA ASN A 163 -19.75 41.54 -5.60
C ASN A 163 -18.34 42.07 -5.88
N ALA A 164 -18.14 42.87 -6.94
CA ALA A 164 -16.85 43.48 -7.22
C ALA A 164 -16.43 44.51 -6.17
N ILE A 165 -17.40 45.25 -5.63
CA ILE A 165 -17.19 46.19 -4.52
C ILE A 165 -16.87 45.43 -3.23
N ASN A 166 -17.61 44.38 -2.90
CA ASN A 166 -17.33 43.55 -1.72
C ASN A 166 -15.95 42.86 -1.78
N LYS A 167 -15.52 42.43 -2.97
CA LYS A 167 -14.17 41.89 -3.22
C LYS A 167 -13.07 42.93 -2.98
N LYS A 168 -13.29 44.19 -3.34
CA LYS A 168 -12.35 45.30 -3.03
C LYS A 168 -12.33 45.69 -1.56
N LEU A 169 -13.45 45.54 -0.85
CA LEU A 169 -13.57 45.86 0.58
C LEU A 169 -13.17 44.70 1.52
N GLY A 170 -12.78 43.54 1.00
CA GLY A 170 -12.33 42.39 1.81
C GLY A 170 -13.46 41.69 2.58
N ASN A 171 -14.73 41.98 2.28
CA ASN A 171 -15.91 41.35 2.87
C ASN A 171 -16.44 40.25 1.96
N GLU A 172 -15.61 39.24 1.68
CA GLU A 172 -16.02 38.09 0.87
C GLU A 172 -16.99 37.20 1.66
N ASN A 173 -18.19 36.98 1.10
CA ASN A 173 -19.17 36.08 1.70
C ASN A 173 -18.67 34.62 1.58
N PRO A 174 -18.72 33.80 2.66
CA PRO A 174 -18.22 32.42 2.67
C PRO A 174 -19.00 31.44 1.75
N ILE A 175 -20.01 31.94 1.04
CA ILE A 175 -20.82 31.18 0.07
C ILE A 175 -20.10 31.13 -1.29
N ASP A 176 -19.38 32.19 -1.69
CA ASP A 176 -18.70 32.28 -2.99
C ASP A 176 -17.43 31.40 -3.05
N LEU A 177 -16.67 31.35 -1.95
CA LEU A 177 -15.50 30.45 -1.80
C LEU A 177 -15.87 28.98 -1.99
N ASN A 178 -17.07 28.56 -1.57
CA ASN A 178 -17.50 27.17 -1.76
C ASN A 178 -17.82 26.83 -3.21
N GLU A 179 -18.20 27.81 -4.04
CA GLU A 179 -18.41 27.60 -5.47
C GLU A 179 -17.09 27.54 -6.25
N GLU A 180 -16.11 28.38 -5.89
CA GLU A 180 -14.76 28.32 -6.48
C GLU A 180 -14.05 27.01 -6.11
N ILE A 181 -14.12 26.57 -4.85
CA ILE A 181 -13.54 25.28 -4.41
C ILE A 181 -14.21 24.10 -5.14
N LYS A 182 -15.52 24.16 -5.41
CA LYS A 182 -16.21 23.12 -6.18
C LYS A 182 -15.77 23.07 -7.65
N LYS A 183 -15.54 24.23 -8.27
CA LYS A 183 -15.05 24.32 -9.66
C LYS A 183 -13.61 23.83 -9.76
N GLU A 184 -12.76 24.16 -8.80
CA GLU A 184 -11.37 23.70 -8.76
C GLU A 184 -11.27 22.18 -8.54
N LYS A 185 -12.11 21.63 -7.66
CA LYS A 185 -12.20 20.18 -7.44
C LYS A 185 -12.62 19.40 -8.69
N GLN A 186 -13.58 19.92 -9.47
CA GLN A 186 -14.01 19.29 -10.73
C GLN A 186 -12.91 19.26 -11.81
N ILE A 187 -12.03 20.27 -11.84
CA ILE A 187 -10.91 20.31 -12.80
C ILE A 187 -9.82 19.29 -12.39
N SER A 188 -9.56 19.17 -11.09
CA SER A 188 -8.62 18.18 -10.56
C SER A 188 -9.09 16.74 -10.83
N ASP A 189 -10.36 16.44 -10.57
CA ASP A 189 -10.91 15.09 -10.77
C ASP A 189 -10.82 14.63 -12.24
N ARG A 190 -10.98 15.55 -13.21
CA ARG A 190 -10.83 15.22 -14.64
C ARG A 190 -9.40 14.85 -15.03
N ARG A 191 -8.38 15.52 -14.47
CA ARG A 191 -6.97 15.20 -14.74
C ARG A 191 -6.60 13.82 -14.22
N PHE A 192 -7.09 13.46 -13.02
CA PHE A 192 -6.91 12.12 -12.46
C PHE A 192 -7.54 11.02 -13.31
N ILE A 193 -8.75 11.24 -13.83
CA ILE A 193 -9.43 10.27 -14.70
C ILE A 193 -8.63 10.04 -15.99
N ILE A 194 -8.12 11.10 -16.62
CA ILE A 194 -7.30 10.99 -17.84
C ILE A 194 -6.01 10.20 -17.57
N THR A 195 -5.32 10.47 -16.46
CA THR A 195 -4.11 9.72 -16.09
C THR A 195 -4.40 8.24 -15.84
N LEU A 196 -5.53 7.92 -15.19
CA LEU A 196 -5.93 6.55 -14.91
C LEU A 196 -6.22 5.77 -16.20
N ILE A 197 -6.92 6.40 -17.15
CA ILE A 197 -7.21 5.81 -18.46
C ILE A 197 -5.91 5.57 -19.23
N SER A 198 -4.97 6.51 -19.19
CA SER A 198 -3.67 6.37 -19.87
C SER A 198 -2.83 5.23 -19.30
N VAL A 199 -2.85 5.00 -17.98
CA VAL A 199 -2.12 3.88 -17.37
C VAL A 199 -2.79 2.56 -17.74
N ALA A 200 -4.13 2.50 -17.73
CA ALA A 200 -4.87 1.31 -18.10
C ALA A 200 -4.63 0.89 -19.56
N THR A 201 -4.56 1.85 -20.50
CA THR A 201 -4.25 1.55 -21.91
C THR A 201 -2.82 1.05 -22.10
N ILE A 202 -1.84 1.57 -21.36
CA ILE A 202 -0.45 1.07 -21.41
C ILE A 202 -0.39 -0.37 -20.90
N ILE A 203 -1.04 -0.67 -19.78
CA ILE A 203 -1.10 -2.03 -19.23
C ILE A 203 -1.77 -2.99 -20.23
N PHE A 204 -2.87 -2.56 -20.85
CA PHE A 204 -3.56 -3.35 -21.87
C PHE A 204 -2.67 -3.63 -23.09
N LEU A 205 -1.89 -2.64 -23.56
CA LEU A 205 -0.93 -2.80 -24.65
C LEU A 205 0.18 -3.80 -24.30
N ILE A 206 0.74 -3.71 -23.09
CA ILE A 206 1.76 -4.66 -22.62
C ILE A 206 1.18 -6.08 -22.57
N PHE A 207 -0.04 -6.24 -22.06
CA PHE A 207 -0.68 -7.55 -21.99
C PHE A 207 -0.95 -8.13 -23.39
N TYR A 208 -1.44 -7.31 -24.32
CA TYR A 208 -1.77 -7.74 -25.67
C TYR A 208 -0.52 -8.03 -26.54
N PHE A 209 0.54 -7.23 -26.41
CA PHE A 209 1.74 -7.35 -27.26
C PHE A 209 2.89 -8.16 -26.65
N ALA A 210 3.02 -8.27 -25.33
CA ALA A 210 4.12 -9.02 -24.71
C ALA A 210 3.65 -10.39 -24.19
N ILE A 211 2.57 -10.42 -23.42
CA ILE A 211 2.13 -11.63 -22.72
C ILE A 211 1.43 -12.62 -23.68
N ARG A 212 0.51 -12.12 -24.52
CA ARG A 212 -0.23 -12.97 -25.47
C ARG A 212 0.69 -13.76 -26.44
N PRO A 213 1.67 -13.16 -27.14
CA PRO A 213 2.55 -13.92 -28.03
C PRO A 213 3.51 -14.85 -27.27
N ALA A 214 3.93 -14.50 -26.05
CA ALA A 214 4.76 -15.40 -25.25
C ALA A 214 4.02 -16.69 -24.87
N ILE A 215 2.73 -16.59 -24.52
CA ILE A 215 1.89 -17.76 -24.21
C ILE A 215 1.64 -18.59 -25.48
N LEU A 216 1.27 -17.97 -26.59
CA LEU A 216 1.02 -18.69 -27.85
C LEU A 216 2.28 -19.39 -28.39
N ASN A 217 3.46 -18.76 -28.28
CA ASN A 217 4.72 -19.39 -28.67
C ASN A 217 5.12 -20.54 -27.74
N SER A 218 4.73 -20.49 -26.47
CA SER A 218 4.98 -21.60 -25.53
C SER A 218 4.11 -22.82 -25.83
N LEU A 219 2.85 -22.64 -26.23
CA LEU A 219 1.97 -23.73 -26.66
C LEU A 219 2.44 -24.38 -27.98
N GLY A 220 2.96 -23.60 -28.93
CA GLY A 220 3.51 -24.15 -30.18
C GLY A 220 4.75 -25.03 -29.98
N ARG A 221 5.49 -24.84 -28.89
CA ARG A 221 6.69 -25.62 -28.55
C ARG A 221 6.35 -27.01 -28.00
N GLN A 222 5.17 -27.15 -27.40
CA GLN A 222 4.68 -28.42 -26.84
C GLN A 222 4.17 -29.36 -27.94
N GLY A 223 3.59 -28.81 -29.02
CA GLY A 223 3.24 -29.59 -30.21
C GLY A 223 4.46 -30.15 -30.96
N GLN A 224 5.58 -29.40 -31.01
CA GLN A 224 6.82 -29.88 -31.62
C GLN A 224 7.44 -31.05 -30.87
N THR A 225 7.30 -31.12 -29.55
CA THR A 225 7.80 -32.26 -28.76
C THR A 225 6.97 -33.53 -28.99
N GLU A 226 5.66 -33.41 -29.16
CA GLU A 226 4.81 -34.57 -29.48
C GLU A 226 5.06 -35.09 -30.89
N GLU A 227 5.21 -34.22 -31.88
CA GLU A 227 5.56 -34.62 -33.25
C GLU A 227 6.95 -35.29 -33.32
N GLN A 228 7.93 -34.79 -32.56
CA GLN A 228 9.26 -35.39 -32.48
C GLN A 228 9.25 -36.76 -31.78
N LEU A 229 8.46 -36.91 -30.71
CA LEU A 229 8.28 -38.19 -30.02
C LEU A 229 7.61 -39.22 -30.93
N GLN A 230 6.53 -38.84 -31.62
CA GLN A 230 5.84 -39.72 -32.57
C GLN A 230 6.76 -40.11 -33.74
N TRP A 231 7.60 -39.19 -34.21
CA TRP A 231 8.59 -39.49 -35.24
C TRP A 231 9.65 -40.48 -34.74
N LEU A 232 10.20 -40.27 -33.53
CA LEU A 232 11.17 -41.18 -32.92
C LEU A 232 10.60 -42.58 -32.69
N GLU A 233 9.37 -42.67 -32.20
CA GLU A 233 8.69 -43.96 -31.99
C GLU A 233 8.50 -44.70 -33.32
N LYS A 234 8.09 -43.99 -34.37
CA LYS A 234 7.93 -44.55 -35.71
C LYS A 234 9.28 -44.98 -36.33
N GLU A 235 10.35 -44.22 -36.10
CA GLU A 235 11.68 -44.55 -36.62
C GLU A 235 12.29 -45.77 -35.91
N ILE A 236 12.15 -45.86 -34.58
CA ILE A 236 12.65 -47.00 -33.79
C ILE A 236 11.89 -48.28 -34.14
N THR A 237 10.56 -48.22 -34.26
CA THR A 237 9.74 -49.39 -34.65
C THR A 237 10.03 -49.87 -36.07
N ASN A 238 10.43 -48.97 -36.98
CA ASN A 238 10.81 -49.35 -38.34
C ASN A 238 12.19 -50.00 -38.38
N ARG A 239 13.17 -49.47 -37.62
CA ARG A 239 14.54 -50.03 -37.54
C ARG A 239 14.63 -51.32 -36.72
N ALA A 240 13.75 -51.52 -35.75
CA ALA A 240 13.66 -52.77 -34.98
C ALA A 240 13.35 -54.00 -35.86
N LYS A 241 12.80 -53.81 -37.07
CA LYS A 241 12.55 -54.92 -38.01
C LYS A 241 13.83 -55.45 -38.66
N ASP A 242 14.83 -54.60 -38.82
CA ASP A 242 16.06 -54.91 -39.55
C ASP A 242 17.25 -55.17 -38.61
N ASP A 243 17.19 -54.69 -37.35
CA ASP A 243 18.30 -54.76 -36.42
C ASP A 243 17.91 -55.40 -35.07
N THR A 244 18.48 -56.56 -34.78
CA THR A 244 18.13 -57.41 -33.61
C THR A 244 18.44 -56.77 -32.27
N GLU A 245 19.45 -55.89 -32.20
CA GLU A 245 19.80 -55.19 -30.96
C GLU A 245 18.76 -54.12 -30.59
N ILE A 246 18.18 -53.46 -31.61
CA ILE A 246 17.15 -52.44 -31.42
C ILE A 246 15.81 -53.09 -31.04
N ASP A 247 15.49 -54.27 -31.57
CA ASP A 247 14.30 -55.04 -31.15
C ASP A 247 14.35 -55.47 -29.68
N GLN A 248 15.53 -55.90 -29.19
CA GLN A 248 15.71 -56.20 -27.77
C GLN A 248 15.52 -54.95 -26.90
N LEU A 249 16.07 -53.81 -27.32
CA LEU A 249 15.98 -52.56 -26.57
C LEU A 249 14.54 -52.02 -26.53
N LEU A 250 13.78 -52.19 -27.62
CA LEU A 250 12.35 -51.87 -27.69
C LEU A 250 11.53 -52.77 -26.76
N LYS A 251 11.81 -54.08 -26.72
CA LYS A 251 11.14 -55.02 -25.81
C LYS A 251 11.41 -54.71 -24.35
N ASP A 252 12.66 -54.39 -24.01
CA ASP A 252 13.04 -53.96 -22.65
C ASP A 252 12.32 -52.68 -22.25
N TYR A 253 12.23 -51.70 -23.15
CA TYR A 253 11.50 -50.46 -22.91
C TYR A 253 10.00 -50.70 -22.69
N LEU A 254 9.34 -51.46 -23.56
CA LEU A 254 7.92 -51.80 -23.43
C LEU A 254 7.66 -52.57 -22.13
N SER A 255 8.53 -53.51 -21.74
CA SER A 255 8.38 -54.24 -20.48
C SER A 255 8.45 -53.37 -19.22
N LYS A 256 9.17 -52.25 -19.27
CA LYS A 256 9.33 -51.34 -18.12
C LYS A 256 8.27 -50.25 -18.02
N PHE A 257 7.69 -49.85 -19.15
CA PHE A 257 6.84 -48.66 -19.22
C PHE A 257 5.42 -48.91 -19.76
N SER A 258 5.13 -50.11 -20.29
CA SER A 258 3.79 -50.44 -20.82
C SER A 258 2.79 -50.90 -19.75
N ASP A 259 3.20 -51.09 -18.50
CA ASP A 259 2.34 -51.61 -17.41
C ASP A 259 1.61 -50.51 -16.61
N ASN A 260 1.50 -49.29 -17.15
CA ASN A 260 0.69 -48.22 -16.55
C ASN A 260 -0.35 -47.70 -17.55
N GLU A 261 -1.33 -48.55 -17.88
CA GLU A 261 -2.71 -48.14 -18.23
C GLU A 261 -3.68 -48.71 -17.20
#